data_AF-A0A5A7TBW2-F1
#
_entry.id   AF-A0A5A7TBW2-F1
#
_cell.length_a   1.000
_cell.length_b   1.000
_cell.length_c   1.000
_cell.angle_alpha   90.00
_cell.angle_beta   90.00
_cell.angle_gamma   90.00
#
_symmetry.space_group_name_H-M   'P 1'
#
loop_
_entity.id
_entity.type
_entity.pdbx_description
1 polymer ?
#
loop_
_entity_poly.entity_id
_entity_poly.type
_entity_poly.pdbx_seq_one_letter_code
_entity_poly.pdbx_strand_id
1 'polypeptide(L)'
;MKSVSISAILLALLLIFSGETMMKSVEGVGGLCEKALHGGGCKDVECMSGCKALFGKGAMGLCFFFRTPSDTCLCRYPCWYF
;
A
#
# COMPACT_ATOMS: atom_id res chain seq x y z
N MET A 1 -41.95 19.48 -20.40
CA MET A 1 -40.73 19.45 -19.56
C MET A 1 -40.48 18.01 -19.18
N LYS A 2 -39.34 17.41 -19.58
CA LYS A 2 -39.05 16.00 -19.28
C LYS A 2 -38.80 15.88 -17.78
N SER A 3 -39.60 15.08 -17.08
CA SER A 3 -39.44 14.82 -15.65
C SER A 3 -38.10 14.13 -15.41
N VAL A 4 -37.19 14.80 -14.72
CA VAL A 4 -35.93 14.21 -14.31
C VAL A 4 -36.23 13.26 -13.15
N SER A 5 -35.85 11.98 -13.30
CA SER A 5 -36.04 10.98 -12.26
C SER A 5 -35.21 11.34 -11.03
N ILE A 6 -35.87 11.49 -9.89
CA ILE A 6 -35.22 11.76 -8.60
C ILE A 6 -34.17 10.68 -8.28
N SER A 7 -34.44 9.43 -8.67
CA SER A 7 -33.50 8.32 -8.53
C SER A 7 -32.21 8.54 -9.32
N ALA A 8 -32.27 9.17 -10.49
CA ALA A 8 -31.08 9.49 -11.29
C ALA A 8 -30.23 10.58 -10.63
N ILE A 9 -30.86 11.55 -9.95
CA ILE A 9 -30.17 12.60 -9.21
C ILE A 9 -29.46 12.01 -7.99
N LEU A 10 -30.13 11.13 -7.24
CA LEU A 10 -29.55 10.43 -6.10
C LEU A 10 -28.34 9.57 -6.49
N LEU A 11 -28.44 8.83 -7.60
CA LEU A 11 -27.31 8.04 -8.12
C LEU A 11 -26.14 8.93 -8.55
N ALA A 12 -26.40 10.05 -9.21
CA ALA A 12 -25.34 10.99 -9.59
C ALA A 12 -24.62 11.56 -8.35
N LEU A 13 -25.36 11.91 -7.30
CA LEU A 13 -24.79 12.38 -6.04
C LEU A 13 -23.91 11.31 -5.38
N LEU A 14 -24.39 10.07 -5.30
CA LEU A 14 -23.61 8.96 -4.72
C LEU A 14 -22.31 8.71 -5.49
N LEU A 15 -22.34 8.79 -6.83
CA LEU A 15 -21.14 8.63 -7.65
C LEU A 15 -20.12 9.76 -7.43
N ILE A 16 -20.58 11.00 -7.22
CA ILE A 16 -19.70 12.13 -6.92
C ILE A 16 -19.05 11.96 -5.53
N PHE A 17 -19.80 11.51 -4.52
CA PHE A 17 -19.30 11.35 -3.15
C PHE A 17 -18.51 10.06 -2.92
N SER A 18 -18.69 9.02 -3.75
CA SER A 18 -17.94 7.76 -3.63
C SER A 18 -16.46 7.87 -4.02
N GLY A 19 -16.00 9.02 -4.53
CA GLY A 19 -14.63 9.25 -4.95
C GLY A 19 -13.69 9.82 -3.88
N GLU A 20 -14.18 10.22 -2.70
CA GLU A 20 -13.37 10.87 -1.64
C GLU A 20 -12.76 9.91 -0.62
N THR A 21 -12.57 8.65 -0.98
CA THR A 21 -11.66 7.74 -0.26
C THR A 21 -10.57 7.22 -1.18
N MET A 22 -9.95 8.13 -1.95
CA MET A 22 -8.55 7.90 -2.27
C MET A 22 -7.82 7.80 -0.93
N MET A 23 -7.30 6.61 -0.61
CA MET A 23 -6.23 6.47 0.36
C MET A 23 -5.14 7.44 -0.05
N LYS A 24 -5.14 8.61 0.61
CA LYS A 24 -4.09 9.59 0.48
C LYS A 24 -2.87 8.90 1.07
N SER A 25 -2.08 8.27 0.21
CA SER A 25 -0.71 7.89 0.56
C SER A 25 -0.11 9.13 1.18
N VAL A 26 0.32 9.00 2.43
CA VAL A 26 0.86 10.10 3.21
C VAL A 26 2.24 10.40 2.62
N GLU A 27 2.28 11.06 1.46
CA GLU A 27 3.44 11.77 0.94
C GLU A 27 3.61 13.07 1.75
N GLY A 28 3.75 12.91 3.07
CA GLY A 28 4.26 13.97 3.93
C GLY A 28 5.78 13.95 3.80
N VAL A 29 6.35 14.95 3.12
CA VAL A 29 7.77 15.37 3.17
C VAL A 29 8.72 14.25 3.61
N GLY A 30 8.87 13.22 2.77
CA GLY A 30 9.53 11.97 3.15
C GLY A 30 8.71 10.75 2.81
N GLY A 31 8.42 10.53 1.52
CA GLY A 31 7.60 9.40 1.08
C GLY A 31 8.10 8.06 1.62
N LEU A 32 7.18 7.17 1.97
CA LEU A 32 7.45 5.78 2.31
C LEU A 32 7.29 4.93 1.04
N CYS A 33 8.37 4.25 0.67
CA CYS A 33 8.45 3.34 -0.46
C CYS A 33 8.29 1.90 0.02
N GLU A 34 7.79 1.05 -0.87
CA GLU A 34 7.54 -0.36 -0.59
C GLU A 34 8.23 -1.26 -1.63
N LYS A 35 8.80 -2.39 -1.21
CA LYS A 35 9.33 -3.41 -2.12
C LYS A 35 9.09 -4.81 -1.58
N ALA A 36 8.46 -5.67 -2.38
CA ALA A 36 8.30 -7.08 -2.07
C ALA A 36 9.53 -7.89 -2.51
N LEU A 37 10.16 -8.57 -1.56
CA LEU A 37 11.21 -9.56 -1.78
C LEU A 37 10.55 -10.95 -1.78
N HIS A 38 10.73 -11.68 -2.88
CA HIS A 38 10.19 -13.04 -3.05
C HIS A 38 11.27 -14.08 -2.79
N GLY A 39 10.96 -15.11 -2.01
CA GLY A 39 11.83 -16.29 -1.89
C GLY A 39 11.56 -17.17 -0.67
N GLY A 40 11.08 -18.39 -0.91
CA GLY A 40 11.46 -19.58 -0.12
C GLY A 40 11.21 -19.59 1.39
N GLY A 41 10.19 -18.90 1.89
CA GLY A 41 9.89 -18.86 3.33
C GLY A 41 10.35 -17.54 3.96
N CYS A 42 9.45 -16.89 4.69
CA CYS A 42 9.70 -15.56 5.26
C CYS A 42 9.79 -15.73 6.76
N LYS A 43 10.95 -15.35 7.31
CA LYS A 43 11.13 -15.23 8.75
C LYS A 43 11.23 -13.76 9.10
N ASP A 44 10.44 -13.32 10.07
CA ASP A 44 10.32 -11.89 10.40
C ASP A 44 11.67 -11.22 10.69
N VAL A 45 12.55 -11.92 11.42
CA VAL A 45 13.90 -11.41 11.77
C VAL A 45 14.78 -11.28 10.52
N GLU A 46 14.74 -12.26 9.62
CA GLU A 46 15.52 -12.26 8.37
C GLU A 46 14.97 -11.20 7.41
N CYS A 47 13.65 -11.07 7.30
CA CYS A 47 12.99 -10.05 6.51
C CYS A 47 13.33 -8.64 7.02
N MET A 48 13.20 -8.39 8.32
CA MET A 48 13.51 -7.10 8.94
C MET A 48 14.98 -6.70 8.75
N SER A 49 15.91 -7.63 9.04
CA SER A 49 17.34 -7.38 8.90
C SER A 49 17.74 -7.19 7.43
N GLY A 50 17.18 -7.98 6.51
CA GLY A 50 17.38 -7.84 5.07
C GLY A 50 16.89 -6.50 4.53
N CYS A 51 15.69 -6.05 4.94
CA CYS A 51 15.17 -4.73 4.56
C CYS A 51 16.07 -3.60 5.08
N LYS A 52 16.58 -3.70 6.31
CA LYS A 52 17.53 -2.72 6.86
C LYS A 52 18.89 -2.72 6.17
N ALA A 53 19.35 -3.89 5.73
CA ALA A 53 20.59 -4.02 4.96
C ALA A 53 20.47 -3.39 3.56
N LEU A 54 19.31 -3.52 2.91
CA LEU A 54 19.07 -3.01 1.55
C LEU A 54 18.70 -1.52 1.51
N PHE A 55 17.88 -1.06 2.45
CA PHE A 55 17.27 0.28 2.41
C PHE A 55 17.66 1.17 3.60
N GLY A 56 18.61 0.72 4.42
CA GLY A 56 19.11 1.48 5.57
C GLY A 56 18.34 1.25 6.87
N LYS A 57 18.86 1.80 7.97
CA LYS A 57 18.38 1.53 9.34
C LYS A 57 16.90 1.90 9.57
N GLY A 58 16.38 2.85 8.80
CA GLY A 58 14.98 3.29 8.87
C GLY A 58 13.98 2.36 8.18
N ALA A 59 14.45 1.29 7.53
CA ALA A 59 13.59 0.33 6.88
C ALA A 59 12.97 -0.67 7.86
N MET A 60 11.78 -1.13 7.51
CA MET A 60 10.96 -2.10 8.24
C MET A 60 10.67 -3.28 7.30
N GLY A 61 10.78 -4.51 7.78
CA GLY A 61 10.39 -5.71 7.04
C GLY A 61 9.19 -6.39 7.70
N LEU A 62 8.24 -6.86 6.90
CA LEU A 62 7.07 -7.61 7.35
C LEU A 62 6.88 -8.84 6.48
N CYS A 63 6.61 -10.00 7.10
CA CYS A 63 6.21 -11.20 6.38
C CYS A 63 4.70 -11.24 6.17
N PHE A 64 4.25 -11.58 4.96
CA PHE A 64 2.84 -11.84 4.65
C PHE A 64 2.71 -12.88 3.54
N PHE A 65 1.50 -13.44 3.47
CA PHE A 65 1.13 -14.46 2.51
C PHE A 65 0.30 -13.83 1.39
N PHE A 66 0.93 -13.47 0.26
CA PHE A 66 0.16 -13.03 -0.92
C PHE A 66 -0.50 -14.22 -1.64
N ARG A 67 0.18 -15.37 -1.73
CA ARG A 67 -0.35 -16.65 -2.23
C ARG A 67 0.44 -17.80 -1.60
N THR A 68 -0.25 -18.82 -1.08
CA THR A 68 0.37 -20.06 -0.58
C THR A 68 1.08 -20.84 -1.70
N PRO A 69 2.28 -21.43 -1.49
CA PRO A 69 3.30 -21.14 -0.49
C PRO A 69 4.43 -20.32 -1.14
N SER A 70 4.44 -19.02 -0.90
CA SER A 70 5.61 -18.16 -1.14
C SER A 70 5.52 -17.01 -0.15
N ASP A 71 5.98 -17.27 1.06
CA ASP A 71 6.09 -16.28 2.10
C ASP A 71 6.93 -15.11 1.57
N THR A 72 6.29 -13.95 1.44
CA THR A 72 6.89 -12.78 0.82
C THR A 72 7.26 -11.78 1.91
N CYS A 73 8.43 -11.17 1.79
CA CYS A 73 8.89 -10.11 2.69
C CYS A 73 8.62 -8.75 2.05
N LEU A 74 7.90 -7.84 2.70
CA LEU A 74 7.70 -6.45 2.23
C LEU A 74 8.60 -5.55 3.05
N CYS A 75 9.47 -4.85 2.35
CA CYS A 75 10.25 -3.77 2.92
C CYS A 75 9.48 -2.46 2.76
N ARG A 76 9.26 -1.76 3.87
CA ARG A 76 8.84 -0.36 3.92
C ARG A 76 10.03 0.50 4.31
N TYR A 77 10.33 1.54 3.55
CA TYR A 77 11.53 2.37 3.77
C TYR A 77 11.32 3.80 3.29
N PRO A 78 12.09 4.78 3.79
CA PRO A 78 12.05 6.14 3.25
C PRO A 78 12.55 6.15 1.80
N CYS A 79 11.76 6.72 0.88
CA CYS A 79 12.07 6.76 -0.56
C CYS A 79 13.38 7.47 -0.91
N TRP A 80 13.96 8.25 0.02
CA TRP A 80 15.14 9.08 -0.22
C TRP A 80 16.47 8.31 -0.10
N TYR A 81 16.42 7.01 0.21
CA TYR A 81 17.61 6.15 0.23
C TYR A 81 18.09 5.74 -1.17
N PHE A 82 17.41 6.18 -2.25
CA PHE A 82 17.77 5.97 -3.65
C PHE A 82 17.63 7.26 -4.46
#